data_AF-A0A1B8J678-F1
#
_entry.id   AF-A0A1B8J678-F1
#
_cell.length_a   1.000
_cell.length_b   1.000
_cell.length_c   1.000
_cell.angle_alpha   90.00
_cell.angle_beta   90.00
_cell.angle_gamma   90.00
#
_symmetry.space_group_name_H-M   'P 1'
#
loop_
_entity.id
_entity.type
_entity.pdbx_description
1 polymer ?
#
loop_
_entity_poly.entity_id
_entity_poly.type
_entity_poly.pdbx_seq_one_letter_code
_entity_poly.pdbx_strand_id
1 'polypeptide(L)'
;MQKIRGAKRYFAKYFTRCFARYLAKYFEGRFKRHATKYFTMHWARFCAALFASLIFASALESSPLDSAPIDSRDSKDSSIATLAKAPTRAILGDILHPYASFGIVNGGATHTDNTQSMSKEVATCPSQLCYGDTTSARYEGSLKSGYNLEVGAEYYFDKWHIGGIRLFGEMSSISGGLGDKVAGSDSRDTSMNNIPAGGIATIKPGSSGSTTVYDEKYTFRTTPDAQAQIANNGTWQTIGIGLDGMLNVPIDSILKRYVGAIAEIDNRFSKNWFLRRLLYLKAGVFVGGGVEFSNFSQDSYTNEVAAKGRKDDISGIKDNDAFLAANSGGFLRYGVQIYLTRFFRVNFGYKKSFYEITSERWYGFYGRNLTTAEGCTAGANGLPPACDGVIRDEIWAQNQGFTAQSDTDSAPGWSEALLRQKFVLSKGDEWFLTFALSF
;
A
#
# COMPACT_ATOMS: atom_id res chain seq x y z
N MET A 1 -35.22 7.40 10.30
CA MET A 1 -33.91 7.80 9.70
C MET A 1 -32.69 7.03 10.20
N GLN A 2 -32.67 6.43 11.40
CA GLN A 2 -31.48 5.68 11.90
C GLN A 2 -31.15 4.40 11.11
N LYS A 3 -32.14 3.64 10.61
CA LYS A 3 -31.91 2.41 9.83
C LYS A 3 -31.13 2.63 8.51
N ILE A 4 -31.26 3.80 7.88
CA ILE A 4 -30.56 4.14 6.62
C ILE A 4 -29.06 4.44 6.86
N ARG A 5 -28.69 4.98 8.04
CA ARG A 5 -27.29 5.23 8.39
C ARG A 5 -26.52 3.94 8.65
N GLY A 6 -27.18 2.93 9.22
CA GLY A 6 -26.60 1.59 9.43
C GLY A 6 -26.30 0.88 8.10
N ALA A 7 -27.26 0.88 7.17
CA ALA A 7 -27.10 0.25 5.86
C ALA A 7 -25.97 0.88 5.02
N LYS A 8 -25.80 2.21 5.07
CA LYS A 8 -24.69 2.89 4.37
C LYS A 8 -23.32 2.52 4.92
N ARG A 9 -23.17 2.41 6.24
CA ARG A 9 -21.90 1.98 6.88
C ARG A 9 -21.58 0.52 6.59
N TYR A 10 -22.61 -0.34 6.56
CA TYR A 10 -22.44 -1.75 6.25
C TYR A 10 -22.09 -1.97 4.78
N PHE A 11 -22.76 -1.26 3.86
CA PHE A 11 -22.47 -1.30 2.43
C PHE A 11 -21.07 -0.76 2.12
N ALA A 12 -20.66 0.36 2.72
CA ALA A 12 -19.30 0.89 2.54
C ALA A 12 -18.23 -0.12 3.02
N LYS A 13 -18.38 -0.69 4.21
CA LYS A 13 -17.43 -1.71 4.72
C LYS A 13 -17.39 -2.96 3.84
N TYR A 14 -18.55 -3.45 3.39
CA TYR A 14 -18.63 -4.65 2.57
C TYR A 14 -18.09 -4.41 1.15
N PHE A 15 -18.46 -3.29 0.54
CA PHE A 15 -17.98 -2.88 -0.78
C PHE A 15 -16.45 -2.67 -0.77
N THR A 16 -15.89 -1.94 0.20
CA THR A 16 -14.45 -1.74 0.30
C THR A 16 -13.71 -3.07 0.49
N ARG A 17 -14.24 -4.00 1.30
CA ARG A 17 -13.59 -5.30 1.55
C ARG A 17 -13.64 -6.23 0.33
N CYS A 18 -14.77 -6.28 -0.38
CA CYS A 18 -14.89 -7.10 -1.61
C CYS A 18 -14.14 -6.47 -2.80
N PHE A 19 -14.22 -5.15 -2.97
CA PHE A 19 -13.52 -4.43 -4.03
C PHE A 19 -11.99 -4.48 -3.83
N ALA A 20 -11.50 -4.32 -2.60
CA ALA A 20 -10.07 -4.47 -2.29
C ALA A 20 -9.56 -5.90 -2.52
N ARG A 21 -10.34 -6.92 -2.17
CA ARG A 21 -9.98 -8.33 -2.45
C ARG A 21 -9.95 -8.63 -3.94
N TYR A 22 -10.90 -8.08 -4.70
CA TYR A 22 -10.96 -8.25 -6.16
C TYR A 22 -9.79 -7.54 -6.85
N LEU A 23 -9.51 -6.29 -6.48
CA LEU A 23 -8.36 -5.53 -6.97
C LEU A 23 -7.04 -6.21 -6.59
N ALA A 24 -6.85 -6.61 -5.34
CA ALA A 24 -5.64 -7.29 -4.89
C ALA A 24 -5.37 -8.57 -5.70
N LYS A 25 -6.37 -9.46 -5.86
CA LYS A 25 -6.22 -10.68 -6.69
C LYS A 25 -5.94 -10.37 -8.15
N TYR A 26 -6.59 -9.33 -8.70
CA TYR A 26 -6.41 -8.93 -10.09
C TYR A 26 -5.00 -8.37 -10.35
N PHE A 27 -4.49 -7.53 -9.45
CA PHE A 27 -3.16 -6.91 -9.56
C PHE A 27 -2.02 -7.87 -9.19
N GLU A 28 -2.17 -8.68 -8.14
CA GLU A 28 -1.13 -9.63 -7.68
C GLU A 28 -0.83 -10.71 -8.73
N GLY A 29 -1.87 -11.24 -9.40
CA GLY A 29 -1.71 -12.36 -10.33
C GLY A 29 -1.36 -11.98 -11.78
N ARG A 30 -1.98 -10.92 -12.33
CA ARG A 30 -1.79 -10.52 -13.74
C ARG A 30 -0.82 -9.34 -13.89
N PHE A 31 -0.90 -8.31 -13.05
CA PHE A 31 -0.06 -7.12 -13.19
C PHE A 31 1.40 -7.41 -12.86
N LYS A 32 1.71 -8.18 -11.79
CA LYS A 32 3.10 -8.52 -11.42
C LYS A 32 3.84 -9.31 -12.52
N ARG A 33 3.13 -10.21 -13.24
CA ARG A 33 3.68 -11.01 -14.34
C ARG A 33 3.73 -10.27 -15.67
N HIS A 34 2.73 -9.44 -15.98
CA HIS A 34 2.74 -8.64 -17.21
C HIS A 34 3.61 -7.40 -17.09
N ALA A 35 3.53 -6.62 -16.01
CA ALA A 35 4.35 -5.42 -15.83
C ALA A 35 5.84 -5.78 -15.85
N THR A 36 6.33 -6.74 -15.07
CA THR A 36 7.77 -7.01 -15.06
C THR A 36 8.32 -7.47 -16.42
N LYS A 37 7.55 -8.24 -17.20
CA LYS A 37 8.00 -8.80 -18.50
C LYS A 37 7.70 -7.90 -19.70
N TYR A 38 6.53 -7.27 -19.76
CA TYR A 38 6.18 -6.34 -20.82
C TYR A 38 6.79 -4.96 -20.60
N PHE A 39 6.89 -4.49 -19.35
CA PHE A 39 7.47 -3.18 -19.08
C PHE A 39 8.97 -3.21 -19.35
N THR A 40 9.76 -4.22 -18.95
CA THR A 40 11.18 -4.28 -19.34
C THR A 40 11.39 -4.40 -20.86
N MET A 41 10.59 -5.24 -21.54
CA MET A 41 10.77 -5.51 -22.97
C MET A 41 10.24 -4.38 -23.87
N HIS A 42 9.13 -3.72 -23.50
CA HIS A 42 8.63 -2.54 -24.19
C HIS A 42 9.34 -1.25 -23.76
N TRP A 43 9.91 -1.18 -22.56
CA TRP A 43 10.72 -0.03 -22.14
C TRP A 43 12.04 0.05 -22.88
N ALA A 44 12.73 -1.08 -23.09
CA ALA A 44 13.91 -1.10 -23.97
C ALA A 44 13.56 -0.65 -25.40
N ARG A 45 12.39 -1.06 -25.92
CA ARG A 45 11.89 -0.65 -27.24
C ARG A 45 11.41 0.80 -27.28
N PHE A 46 10.81 1.31 -26.20
CA PHE A 46 10.36 2.69 -26.08
C PHE A 46 11.56 3.63 -25.93
N CYS A 47 12.55 3.30 -25.10
CA CYS A 47 13.81 4.03 -25.02
C CYS A 47 14.57 4.01 -26.34
N ALA A 48 14.63 2.87 -27.03
CA ALA A 48 15.24 2.77 -28.36
C ALA A 48 14.45 3.58 -29.42
N ALA A 49 13.12 3.57 -29.37
CA ALA A 49 12.28 4.37 -30.25
C ALA A 49 12.41 5.87 -29.96
N LEU A 50 12.50 6.27 -28.69
CA LEU A 50 12.70 7.66 -28.28
C LEU A 50 14.08 8.16 -28.70
N PHE A 51 15.13 7.33 -28.57
CA PHE A 51 16.47 7.62 -29.09
C PHE A 51 16.49 7.69 -30.63
N ALA A 52 15.80 6.77 -31.30
CA ALA A 52 15.68 6.77 -32.76
C ALA A 52 14.88 7.97 -33.28
N SER A 53 13.80 8.37 -32.62
CA SER A 53 13.01 9.56 -32.96
C SER A 53 13.79 10.86 -32.72
N LEU A 54 14.62 10.92 -31.67
CA LEU A 54 15.55 12.04 -31.44
C LEU A 54 16.59 12.14 -32.56
N ILE A 55 17.11 11.00 -33.04
CA ILE A 55 18.07 10.96 -34.17
C ILE A 55 17.37 11.27 -35.50
N PHE A 56 16.18 10.74 -35.74
CA PHE A 56 15.44 10.95 -37.00
C PHE A 56 14.90 12.39 -37.13
N ALA A 57 14.47 12.99 -36.02
CA ALA A 57 14.10 14.40 -35.97
C ALA A 57 15.30 15.32 -36.27
N SER A 58 16.53 14.91 -35.89
CA SER A 58 17.74 15.65 -36.25
C SER A 58 18.18 15.45 -37.71
N ALA A 59 17.71 14.39 -38.39
CA ALA A 59 18.09 14.05 -39.76
C ALA A 59 17.10 14.53 -40.83
N LEU A 60 15.82 14.76 -40.50
CA LEU A 60 14.81 15.20 -41.49
C LEU A 60 14.74 16.72 -41.72
N GLU A 61 15.38 17.54 -40.88
CA GLU A 61 15.32 19.01 -40.99
C GLU A 61 16.44 19.60 -41.88
N SER A 62 17.24 18.76 -42.55
CA SER A 62 18.31 19.20 -43.47
C SER A 62 17.92 19.27 -44.95
N SER A 63 16.63 19.17 -45.29
CA SER A 63 16.16 19.34 -46.67
C SER A 63 15.79 20.80 -46.94
N PRO A 64 16.51 21.52 -47.82
CA PRO A 64 16.13 22.87 -48.21
C PRO A 64 14.92 22.76 -49.17
N LEU A 65 13.77 23.25 -48.75
CA LEU A 65 12.63 23.46 -49.65
C LEU A 65 12.75 24.85 -50.26
N ASP A 66 12.92 24.85 -51.59
CA ASP A 66 13.06 26.00 -52.46
C ASP A 66 11.97 27.06 -52.26
N SER A 67 12.42 28.31 -52.22
CA SER A 67 11.62 29.52 -52.22
C SER A 67 11.02 29.79 -53.60
N ALA A 68 9.69 29.78 -53.71
CA ALA A 68 8.97 30.41 -54.82
C ALA A 68 8.48 31.81 -54.39
N PRO A 69 8.66 32.86 -55.22
CA PRO A 69 8.18 34.20 -54.91
C PRO A 69 6.71 34.34 -55.32
N ILE A 70 5.86 34.83 -54.40
CA ILE A 70 4.47 35.20 -54.70
C ILE A 70 4.43 36.71 -54.96
N ASP A 71 3.99 36.99 -56.18
CA ASP A 71 3.76 38.27 -56.83
C ASP A 71 2.64 39.08 -56.14
N SER A 72 2.88 40.37 -55.91
CA SER A 72 1.90 41.29 -55.32
C SER A 72 1.11 41.99 -56.42
N ARG A 73 -0.18 41.70 -56.53
CA ARG A 73 -1.13 42.49 -57.33
C ARG A 73 -2.28 43.00 -56.46
N ASP A 74 -2.53 44.29 -56.66
CA ASP A 74 -3.65 45.09 -56.17
C ASP A 74 -5.02 44.45 -56.36
N SER A 75 -5.92 44.67 -55.40
CA SER A 75 -7.24 45.26 -55.69
C SER A 75 -7.91 45.78 -54.41
N LYS A 76 -8.32 47.04 -54.49
CA LYS A 76 -9.39 47.61 -53.68
C LYS A 76 -10.68 46.87 -54.03
N ASP A 77 -11.48 46.53 -53.02
CA ASP A 77 -12.90 46.90 -53.02
C ASP A 77 -13.57 46.67 -51.67
N SER A 78 -14.35 47.68 -51.30
CA SER A 78 -15.22 47.80 -50.16
C SER A 78 -16.51 46.99 -50.32
N SER A 79 -16.95 46.29 -49.28
CA SER A 79 -18.37 46.33 -48.87
C SER A 79 -18.61 45.65 -47.53
N ILE A 80 -19.09 46.47 -46.60
CA ILE A 80 -20.06 46.23 -45.53
C ILE A 80 -20.63 44.81 -45.50
N ALA A 81 -20.18 44.01 -44.54
CA ALA A 81 -20.92 42.88 -44.00
C ALA A 81 -20.83 42.94 -42.48
N THR A 82 -21.90 43.46 -41.89
CA THR A 82 -22.45 43.21 -40.57
C THR A 82 -21.54 42.39 -39.65
N LEU A 83 -20.73 43.10 -38.86
CA LEU A 83 -19.93 42.54 -37.78
C LEU A 83 -20.90 42.08 -36.68
N ALA A 84 -21.45 40.87 -36.84
CA ALA A 84 -22.02 40.14 -35.73
C ALA A 84 -20.90 40.00 -34.71
N LYS A 85 -20.97 40.81 -33.65
CA LYS A 85 -20.07 40.79 -32.51
C LYS A 85 -20.17 39.39 -31.92
N ALA A 86 -19.29 38.51 -32.36
CA ALA A 86 -19.16 37.17 -31.83
C ALA A 86 -19.08 37.34 -30.30
N PRO A 87 -19.86 36.59 -29.51
CA PRO A 87 -19.76 36.68 -28.07
C PRO A 87 -18.30 36.49 -27.75
N THR A 88 -17.70 37.48 -27.09
CA THR A 88 -16.43 37.37 -26.39
C THR A 88 -16.59 36.19 -25.45
N ARG A 89 -16.32 34.98 -25.96
CA ARG A 89 -15.98 33.85 -25.14
C ARG A 89 -14.78 34.36 -24.38
N ALA A 90 -14.99 34.69 -23.11
CA ALA A 90 -13.91 34.63 -22.15
C ALA A 90 -13.34 33.21 -22.31
N ILE A 91 -12.24 33.09 -23.06
CA ILE A 91 -11.45 31.86 -23.16
C ILE A 91 -10.75 31.78 -21.80
N LEU A 92 -11.55 31.42 -20.79
CA LEU A 92 -11.09 31.00 -19.47
C LEU A 92 -10.73 29.53 -19.64
N GLY A 93 -9.43 29.26 -19.68
CA GLY A 93 -8.86 27.92 -19.76
C GLY A 93 -8.09 27.64 -21.03
N ASP A 94 -6.87 27.16 -20.84
CA ASP A 94 -6.14 26.44 -21.87
C ASP A 94 -6.67 25.00 -22.04
N ILE A 95 -6.19 24.31 -23.07
CA ILE A 95 -6.49 22.89 -23.33
C ILE A 95 -6.03 22.03 -22.14
N LEU A 96 -6.74 20.95 -21.86
CA LEU A 96 -6.34 19.94 -20.87
C LEU A 96 -5.05 19.24 -21.34
N HIS A 97 -4.00 19.27 -20.52
CA HIS A 97 -2.70 18.67 -20.84
C HIS A 97 -2.53 17.32 -20.14
N PRO A 98 -2.80 16.18 -20.80
CA PRO A 98 -2.52 14.87 -20.23
C PRO A 98 -1.01 14.66 -20.07
N TYR A 99 -0.61 13.95 -19.03
CA TYR A 99 0.80 13.61 -18.81
C TYR A 99 0.97 12.25 -18.15
N ALA A 100 2.15 11.68 -18.34
CA ALA A 100 2.64 10.52 -17.61
C ALA A 100 3.96 10.87 -16.94
N SER A 101 4.18 10.39 -15.72
CA SER A 101 5.35 10.71 -14.91
C SER A 101 5.89 9.46 -14.24
N PHE A 102 7.21 9.33 -14.20
CA PHE A 102 7.89 8.23 -13.55
C PHE A 102 9.01 8.75 -12.68
N GLY A 103 9.31 8.08 -11.58
CA GLY A 103 10.33 8.59 -10.68
C GLY A 103 10.76 7.65 -9.59
N ILE A 104 11.60 8.21 -8.73
CA ILE A 104 12.10 7.58 -7.53
C ILE A 104 11.38 8.20 -6.34
N VAL A 105 10.98 7.36 -5.40
CA VAL A 105 10.46 7.77 -4.10
C VAL A 105 11.39 7.21 -3.03
N ASN A 106 11.67 7.98 -1.99
CA ASN A 106 12.46 7.46 -0.89
C ASN A 106 11.65 6.59 0.05
N GLY A 107 12.34 5.64 0.66
CA GLY A 107 11.83 4.96 1.83
C GLY A 107 12.08 5.78 3.08
N GLY A 108 11.03 5.92 3.89
CA GLY A 108 11.10 6.52 5.21
C GLY A 108 11.29 5.46 6.30
N ALA A 109 11.42 5.93 7.54
CA ALA A 109 11.30 5.07 8.71
C ALA A 109 9.89 4.46 8.77
N THR A 110 9.79 3.25 9.32
CA THR A 110 8.53 2.60 9.66
C THR A 110 8.44 2.43 11.16
N HIS A 111 7.27 2.70 11.72
CA HIS A 111 6.99 2.42 13.12
C HIS A 111 5.85 1.43 13.18
N THR A 112 6.04 0.34 13.92
CA THR A 112 5.01 -0.69 14.08
C THR A 112 4.74 -0.95 15.54
N ASP A 113 3.48 -0.82 15.93
CA ASP A 113 2.99 -1.27 17.24
C ASP A 113 2.37 -2.65 17.08
N ASN A 114 2.87 -3.61 17.85
CA ASN A 114 2.29 -4.94 17.95
C ASN A 114 1.58 -5.08 19.30
N THR A 115 0.36 -5.60 19.27
CA THR A 115 -0.41 -5.99 20.45
C THR A 115 -0.90 -7.42 20.30
N GLN A 116 -0.74 -8.21 21.35
CA GLN A 116 -1.08 -9.63 21.34
C GLN A 116 -1.88 -9.94 22.59
N SER A 117 -2.93 -10.75 22.44
CA SER A 117 -3.81 -11.09 23.55
C SER A 117 -4.41 -12.47 23.34
N MET A 118 -4.43 -13.28 24.39
CA MET A 118 -5.23 -14.50 24.39
C MET A 118 -6.70 -14.20 24.61
N SER A 119 -7.57 -14.97 23.98
CA SER A 119 -9.02 -14.87 24.17
C SER A 119 -9.68 -16.22 24.05
N LYS A 120 -10.83 -16.38 24.70
CA LYS A 120 -11.65 -17.60 24.63
C LYS A 120 -13.11 -17.24 24.78
N GLU A 121 -13.92 -17.74 23.86
CA GLU A 121 -15.37 -17.61 23.90
C GLU A 121 -15.98 -18.77 24.68
N VAL A 122 -16.63 -18.46 25.80
CA VAL A 122 -17.35 -19.44 26.64
C VAL A 122 -18.47 -18.74 27.41
N ALA A 123 -19.53 -19.47 27.72
CA ALA A 123 -20.68 -18.94 28.45
C ALA A 123 -20.35 -18.43 29.87
N THR A 124 -19.26 -18.91 30.48
CA THR A 124 -18.83 -18.51 31.82
C THR A 124 -18.06 -17.19 31.89
N CYS A 125 -17.69 -16.62 30.74
CA CYS A 125 -17.00 -15.34 30.68
C CYS A 125 -17.99 -14.16 30.74
N PRO A 126 -17.58 -13.01 31.30
CA PRO A 126 -18.33 -11.76 31.14
C PRO A 126 -18.57 -11.48 29.66
N SER A 127 -19.82 -11.26 29.26
CA SER A 127 -20.20 -11.07 27.84
C SER A 127 -19.78 -12.21 26.91
N GLN A 128 -19.66 -13.43 27.43
CA GLN A 128 -19.28 -14.65 26.70
C GLN A 128 -17.83 -14.67 26.14
N LEU A 129 -16.98 -13.70 26.50
CA LEU A 129 -15.61 -13.61 26.00
C LEU A 129 -14.62 -13.27 27.12
N CYS A 130 -13.70 -14.19 27.40
CA CYS A 130 -12.58 -13.93 28.29
C CYS A 130 -11.36 -13.50 27.50
N TYR A 131 -10.60 -12.60 28.09
CA TYR A 131 -9.31 -12.13 27.65
C TYR A 131 -8.24 -12.52 28.67
N GLY A 132 -7.11 -12.98 28.18
CA GLY A 132 -5.92 -13.18 28.97
C GLY A 132 -5.17 -11.86 29.18
N ASP A 133 -3.93 -11.99 29.60
CA ASP A 133 -2.98 -10.88 29.58
C ASP A 133 -2.72 -10.39 28.14
N THR A 134 -2.30 -9.14 28.03
CA THR A 134 -1.94 -8.52 26.76
C THR A 134 -0.45 -8.22 26.75
N THR A 135 0.28 -8.65 25.72
CA THR A 135 1.65 -8.22 25.49
C THR A 135 1.69 -7.20 24.36
N SER A 136 2.54 -6.20 24.46
CA SER A 136 2.76 -5.22 23.40
C SER A 136 4.23 -4.92 23.21
N ALA A 137 4.61 -4.48 22.02
CA ALA A 137 5.95 -4.00 21.72
C ALA A 137 5.94 -3.03 20.54
N ARG A 138 6.95 -2.18 20.48
CA ARG A 138 7.17 -1.24 19.39
C ARG A 138 8.36 -1.68 18.55
N TYR A 139 8.27 -1.48 17.25
CA TYR A 139 9.29 -1.85 16.28
C TYR A 139 9.63 -0.65 15.40
N GLU A 140 10.90 -0.55 15.05
CA GLU A 140 11.42 0.48 14.15
C GLU A 140 12.14 -0.17 12.99
N GLY A 141 11.72 0.20 11.78
CA GLY A 141 12.30 -0.28 10.55
C GLY A 141 12.54 0.84 9.56
N SER A 142 12.92 0.44 8.35
CA SER A 142 13.16 1.36 7.25
C SER A 142 12.68 0.76 5.94
N LEU A 143 12.07 1.61 5.15
CA LEU A 143 11.88 1.35 3.73
C LEU A 143 13.12 1.83 2.96
N LYS A 144 13.47 1.12 1.89
CA LYS A 144 14.49 1.53 0.91
C LYS A 144 13.87 2.50 -0.08
N SER A 145 14.64 3.06 -1.01
CA SER A 145 14.05 3.79 -2.14
C SER A 145 13.27 2.83 -3.05
N GLY A 146 12.24 3.37 -3.70
CA GLY A 146 11.37 2.66 -4.61
C GLY A 146 11.04 3.47 -5.85
N TYR A 147 10.02 3.02 -6.58
CA TYR A 147 9.58 3.66 -7.81
C TYR A 147 8.18 4.22 -7.67
N ASN A 148 7.91 5.33 -8.36
CA ASN A 148 6.61 5.93 -8.49
C ASN A 148 6.23 6.05 -9.97
N LEU A 149 4.99 5.73 -10.30
CA LEU A 149 4.34 5.98 -11.57
C LEU A 149 3.12 6.87 -11.33
N GLU A 150 3.03 7.96 -12.05
CA GLU A 150 1.91 8.89 -11.98
C GLU A 150 1.36 9.15 -13.39
N VAL A 151 0.04 9.20 -13.52
CA VAL A 151 -0.66 9.60 -14.75
C VAL A 151 -1.70 10.63 -14.39
N GLY A 152 -1.84 11.68 -15.19
CA GLY A 152 -2.73 12.76 -14.83
C GLY A 152 -3.04 13.70 -15.96
N ALA A 153 -3.74 14.78 -15.61
CA ALA A 153 -4.07 15.86 -16.51
C ALA A 153 -3.97 17.21 -15.80
N GLU A 154 -3.50 18.21 -16.54
CA GLU A 154 -3.30 19.57 -16.05
C GLU A 154 -4.22 20.53 -16.75
N TYR A 155 -4.74 21.48 -15.99
CA TYR A 155 -5.56 22.56 -16.51
C TYR A 155 -5.01 23.89 -16.02
N TYR A 156 -4.69 24.77 -16.96
CA TYR A 156 -4.15 26.10 -16.67
C TYR A 156 -5.25 27.15 -16.83
N PHE A 157 -5.35 28.03 -15.83
CA PHE A 157 -6.34 29.10 -15.81
C PHE A 157 -5.96 30.26 -16.74
N ASP A 158 -4.68 30.36 -17.10
CA ASP A 158 -4.12 31.42 -17.92
C ASP A 158 -3.29 30.88 -19.09
N LYS A 159 -3.19 31.69 -20.15
CA LYS A 159 -2.43 31.35 -21.37
C LYS A 159 -0.92 31.21 -21.12
N TRP A 160 -0.39 31.84 -20.06
CA TRP A 160 1.03 31.80 -19.72
C TRP A 160 1.39 30.58 -18.86
N HIS A 161 0.39 29.77 -18.48
CA HIS A 161 0.51 28.60 -17.61
C HIS A 161 1.11 28.94 -16.24
N ILE A 162 0.78 30.12 -15.70
CA ILE A 162 1.22 30.59 -14.40
C ILE A 162 0.45 29.85 -13.30
N GLY A 163 -0.88 29.80 -13.38
CA GLY A 163 -1.73 29.16 -12.39
C GLY A 163 -2.48 27.98 -13.00
N GLY A 164 -2.53 26.87 -12.29
CA GLY A 164 -3.26 25.69 -12.75
C GLY A 164 -3.64 24.73 -11.64
N ILE A 165 -4.37 23.71 -12.05
CA ILE A 165 -4.71 22.54 -11.24
C ILE A 165 -4.27 21.26 -11.93
N ARG A 166 -3.92 20.25 -11.15
CA ARG A 166 -3.50 18.93 -11.61
C ARG A 166 -4.35 17.86 -10.98
N LEU A 167 -4.98 17.02 -11.78
CA LEU A 167 -5.61 15.79 -11.32
C LEU A 167 -4.69 14.62 -11.68
N PHE A 168 -4.43 13.72 -10.75
CA PHE A 168 -3.48 12.64 -10.96
C PHE A 168 -3.90 11.35 -10.24
N GLY A 169 -3.52 10.22 -10.83
CA GLY A 169 -3.45 8.93 -10.17
C GLY A 169 -1.99 8.51 -10.04
N GLU A 170 -1.60 8.01 -8.88
CA GLU A 170 -0.23 7.60 -8.58
C GLU A 170 -0.19 6.16 -8.05
N MET A 171 0.90 5.47 -8.33
CA MET A 171 1.23 4.15 -7.79
C MET A 171 2.68 4.11 -7.39
N SER A 172 2.97 3.75 -6.14
CA SER A 172 4.33 3.56 -5.66
C SER A 172 4.58 2.14 -5.18
N SER A 173 5.83 1.68 -5.32
CA SER A 173 6.28 0.39 -4.79
C SER A 173 7.66 0.56 -4.17
N ILE A 174 7.75 0.26 -2.88
CA ILE A 174 8.93 0.51 -2.04
C ILE A 174 9.24 -0.76 -1.25
N SER A 175 10.46 -1.28 -1.37
CA SER A 175 10.87 -2.46 -0.59
C SER A 175 11.41 -2.07 0.78
N GLY A 176 11.27 -2.93 1.79
CA GLY A 176 11.89 -2.69 3.09
C GLY A 176 11.29 -3.53 4.21
N GLY A 177 11.60 -3.13 5.44
CA GLY A 177 11.23 -3.87 6.64
C GLY A 177 10.46 -3.01 7.63
N LEU A 178 9.72 -3.70 8.49
CA LEU A 178 9.10 -3.17 9.70
C LEU A 178 10.06 -3.19 10.89
N GLY A 179 11.18 -3.89 10.73
CA GLY A 179 12.39 -3.76 11.55
C GLY A 179 12.37 -4.53 12.86
N ASP A 180 13.20 -4.05 13.78
CA ASP A 180 13.54 -4.73 15.03
C ASP A 180 12.80 -4.10 16.20
N LYS A 181 12.57 -4.90 17.25
CA LYS A 181 11.91 -4.45 18.47
C LYS A 181 12.76 -3.38 19.14
N VAL A 182 12.14 -2.26 19.49
CA VAL A 182 12.78 -1.18 20.26
C VAL A 182 13.08 -1.70 21.67
N ALA A 183 14.33 -1.57 22.11
CA ALA A 183 14.76 -2.05 23.42
C ALA A 183 13.92 -1.44 24.55
N GLY A 184 13.39 -2.28 25.44
CA GLY A 184 12.53 -1.86 26.57
C GLY A 184 11.15 -1.34 26.17
N SER A 185 10.72 -1.54 24.92
CA SER A 185 9.36 -1.19 24.48
C SER A 185 8.32 -2.26 24.78
N ASP A 186 8.76 -3.43 25.21
CA ASP A 186 7.91 -4.55 25.57
C ASP A 186 7.19 -4.27 26.88
N SER A 187 5.89 -4.52 26.89
CA SER A 187 5.07 -4.41 28.09
C SER A 187 4.06 -5.55 28.16
N ARG A 188 3.73 -5.93 29.40
CA ARG A 188 2.68 -6.90 29.69
C ARG A 188 1.64 -6.24 30.58
N ASP A 189 0.41 -6.21 30.11
CA ASP A 189 -0.74 -5.70 30.84
C ASP A 189 -1.63 -6.86 31.28
N THR A 190 -1.75 -7.03 32.59
CA THR A 190 -2.61 -8.03 33.22
C THR A 190 -3.94 -7.44 33.70
N SER A 191 -4.15 -6.12 33.60
CA SER A 191 -5.36 -5.44 34.07
C SER A 191 -6.61 -5.80 33.25
N MET A 192 -6.42 -6.14 31.98
CA MET A 192 -7.47 -6.58 31.06
C MET A 192 -7.88 -8.05 31.25
N ASN A 193 -7.19 -8.77 32.14
CA ASN A 193 -7.51 -10.16 32.45
C ASN A 193 -8.86 -10.22 33.19
N ASN A 194 -9.86 -10.81 32.55
CA ASN A 194 -11.20 -10.97 33.11
C ASN A 194 -11.56 -12.44 33.38
N ILE A 195 -10.56 -13.29 33.58
CA ILE A 195 -10.77 -14.69 33.98
C ILE A 195 -11.46 -14.72 35.35
N PRO A 196 -12.59 -15.42 35.51
CA PRO A 196 -13.25 -15.57 36.81
C PRO A 196 -12.32 -16.17 37.87
N ALA A 197 -12.52 -15.81 39.15
CA ALA A 197 -11.70 -16.28 40.28
C ALA A 197 -11.67 -17.82 40.47
N GLY A 198 -12.48 -18.57 39.73
CA GLY A 198 -12.51 -20.02 39.67
C GLY A 198 -11.99 -20.63 38.38
N GLY A 199 -11.43 -19.86 37.45
CA GLY A 199 -11.09 -20.33 36.10
C GLY A 199 -12.30 -20.38 35.16
N ILE A 200 -12.06 -20.69 33.90
CA ILE A 200 -13.10 -20.85 32.89
C ILE A 200 -13.65 -22.28 32.96
N ALA A 201 -14.93 -22.46 33.33
CA ALA A 201 -15.55 -23.78 33.30
C ALA A 201 -15.69 -24.25 31.85
N THR A 202 -15.24 -25.47 31.57
CA THR A 202 -15.31 -26.08 30.24
C THR A 202 -16.25 -27.28 30.30
N ILE A 203 -17.35 -27.25 29.53
CA ILE A 203 -18.30 -28.37 29.51
C ILE A 203 -17.68 -29.52 28.72
N LYS A 204 -17.33 -30.61 29.38
CA LYS A 204 -17.06 -31.90 28.72
C LYS A 204 -18.38 -32.67 28.58
N PRO A 205 -18.80 -33.09 27.37
CA PRO A 205 -19.86 -34.08 27.25
C PRO A 205 -19.37 -35.40 27.86
N GLY A 206 -20.12 -35.97 28.80
CA GLY A 206 -19.79 -37.26 29.40
C GLY A 206 -19.85 -38.39 28.36
N SER A 207 -19.00 -39.40 28.50
CA SER A 207 -18.78 -40.52 27.58
C SER A 207 -19.97 -41.47 27.39
N SER A 208 -21.18 -41.12 27.84
CA SER A 208 -22.32 -42.04 27.88
C SER A 208 -23.68 -41.34 27.94
N GLY A 209 -23.82 -40.16 27.33
CA GLY A 209 -25.07 -39.39 27.38
C GLY A 209 -25.41 -38.84 28.78
N SER A 210 -24.48 -38.97 29.74
CA SER A 210 -24.55 -38.32 31.05
C SER A 210 -24.22 -36.84 30.92
N THR A 211 -25.12 -35.99 31.41
CA THR A 211 -24.98 -34.53 31.57
C THR A 211 -24.10 -34.14 32.76
N THR A 212 -23.18 -35.00 33.19
CA THR A 212 -22.19 -34.65 34.22
C THR A 212 -21.21 -33.64 33.63
N VAL A 213 -21.49 -32.36 33.89
CA VAL A 213 -20.61 -31.23 33.62
C VAL A 213 -19.45 -31.31 34.61
N TYR A 214 -18.26 -31.62 34.11
CA TYR A 214 -17.04 -31.42 34.89
C TYR A 214 -16.65 -29.95 34.82
N ASP A 215 -16.55 -29.28 35.96
CA ASP A 215 -15.94 -27.95 36.06
C ASP A 215 -14.42 -28.07 35.91
N GLU A 216 -13.94 -28.36 34.70
CA GLU A 216 -12.53 -28.20 34.40
C GLU A 216 -12.20 -26.72 34.33
N LYS A 217 -11.38 -26.27 35.29
CA LYS A 217 -10.88 -24.91 35.35
C LYS A 217 -9.84 -24.70 34.25
N TYR A 218 -10.23 -23.97 33.21
CA TYR A 218 -9.30 -23.54 32.18
C TYR A 218 -8.67 -22.19 32.59
N THR A 219 -7.34 -22.15 32.62
CA THR A 219 -6.56 -20.92 32.71
C THR A 219 -5.89 -20.66 31.37
N PHE A 220 -5.87 -19.40 30.92
CA PHE A 220 -5.05 -19.04 29.77
C PHE A 220 -3.59 -19.42 30.04
N ARG A 221 -2.89 -19.85 28.99
CA ARG A 221 -1.44 -19.83 29.01
C ARG A 221 -0.99 -18.37 29.05
N THR A 222 0.21 -18.12 29.54
CA THR A 222 0.82 -16.80 29.47
C THR A 222 0.91 -16.37 28.01
N THR A 223 0.37 -15.20 27.65
CA THR A 223 0.48 -14.68 26.27
C THR A 223 1.96 -14.58 25.92
N PRO A 224 2.42 -15.10 24.76
CA PRO A 224 3.84 -15.07 24.45
C PRO A 224 4.39 -13.64 24.37
N ASP A 225 5.67 -13.48 24.70
CA ASP A 225 6.34 -12.20 24.53
C ASP A 225 6.50 -11.84 23.05
N ALA A 226 6.57 -10.53 22.79
CA ALA A 226 6.80 -10.01 21.46
C ALA A 226 8.17 -10.43 20.90
N GLN A 227 8.16 -10.99 19.69
CA GLN A 227 9.35 -11.45 18.97
C GLN A 227 10.34 -10.32 18.70
N ALA A 228 11.62 -10.67 18.50
CA ALA A 228 12.69 -9.68 18.35
C ALA A 228 12.60 -8.89 17.04
N GLN A 229 12.16 -9.51 15.96
CA GLN A 229 12.09 -8.92 14.63
C GLN A 229 10.75 -9.27 13.98
N ILE A 230 10.15 -8.31 13.27
CA ILE A 230 8.93 -8.52 12.46
C ILE A 230 9.29 -8.51 10.97
N ALA A 231 8.29 -8.60 10.10
CA ALA A 231 8.47 -8.67 8.65
C ALA A 231 9.51 -7.64 8.14
N ASN A 232 10.69 -8.11 7.73
CA ASN A 232 11.89 -7.29 7.46
C ASN A 232 12.25 -7.17 5.96
N ASN A 233 11.55 -7.89 5.09
CA ASN A 233 11.82 -7.93 3.64
C ASN A 233 10.51 -7.95 2.84
N GLY A 234 9.64 -6.99 3.15
CA GLY A 234 8.37 -6.80 2.47
C GLY A 234 8.42 -5.73 1.40
N THR A 235 7.27 -5.52 0.77
CA THR A 235 7.01 -4.45 -0.18
C THR A 235 5.84 -3.61 0.32
N TRP A 236 6.06 -2.32 0.44
CA TRP A 236 5.06 -1.29 0.66
C TRP A 236 4.57 -0.77 -0.70
N GLN A 237 3.30 -0.95 -1.00
CA GLN A 237 2.68 -0.43 -2.21
C GLN A 237 1.64 0.64 -1.85
N THR A 238 1.56 1.69 -2.66
CA THR A 238 0.48 2.66 -2.60
C THR A 238 -0.17 2.84 -3.95
N ILE A 239 -1.48 3.06 -3.97
CA ILE A 239 -2.26 3.48 -5.14
C ILE A 239 -3.15 4.63 -4.68
N GLY A 240 -3.02 5.78 -5.32
CA GLY A 240 -3.71 7.00 -4.91
C GLY A 240 -4.26 7.81 -6.06
N ILE A 241 -5.21 8.69 -5.73
CA ILE A 241 -5.73 9.72 -6.61
C ILE A 241 -5.70 11.03 -5.83
N GLY A 242 -5.26 12.11 -6.45
CA GLY A 242 -5.23 13.41 -5.80
C GLY A 242 -5.34 14.58 -6.75
N LEU A 243 -5.33 15.76 -6.14
CA LEU A 243 -5.41 17.05 -6.82
C LEU A 243 -4.36 18.01 -6.26
N ASP A 244 -3.65 18.72 -7.13
CA ASP A 244 -2.75 19.81 -6.75
C ASP A 244 -3.18 21.13 -7.36
N GLY A 245 -2.96 22.21 -6.61
CA GLY A 245 -2.80 23.55 -7.17
C GLY A 245 -1.32 23.78 -7.51
N MET A 246 -1.07 24.45 -8.63
CA MET A 246 0.27 24.78 -9.10
C MET A 246 0.41 26.27 -9.43
N LEU A 247 1.60 26.81 -9.15
CA LEU A 247 2.00 28.17 -9.47
C LEU A 247 3.38 28.15 -10.13
N ASN A 248 3.47 28.57 -11.38
CA ASN A 248 4.68 28.60 -12.19
C ASN A 248 5.12 30.04 -12.49
N VAL A 249 6.42 30.27 -12.43
CA VAL A 249 7.08 31.50 -12.87
C VAL A 249 7.69 31.25 -14.26
N PRO A 250 7.32 32.05 -15.28
CA PRO A 250 7.86 31.94 -16.63
C PRO A 250 9.28 32.53 -16.69
N ILE A 251 10.27 31.76 -16.22
CA ILE A 251 11.68 32.17 -16.22
C ILE A 251 12.14 32.50 -17.64
N ASP A 252 11.65 31.78 -18.65
CA ASP A 252 11.99 32.05 -20.05
C ASP A 252 11.72 33.49 -20.48
N SER A 253 10.63 34.10 -20.02
CA SER A 253 10.25 35.48 -20.36
C SER A 253 11.20 36.49 -19.71
N ILE A 254 11.61 36.21 -18.47
CA ILE A 254 12.61 37.01 -17.75
C ILE A 254 13.98 36.85 -18.43
N LEU A 255 14.39 35.61 -18.71
CA LEU A 255 15.68 35.30 -19.32
C LEU A 255 15.79 35.91 -20.72
N LYS A 256 14.72 35.85 -21.54
CA LYS A 256 14.69 36.50 -22.87
C LYS A 256 14.85 38.01 -22.77
N ARG A 257 14.36 38.65 -21.70
CA ARG A 257 14.52 40.09 -21.49
C ARG A 257 15.95 40.44 -21.09
N TYR A 258 16.56 39.67 -20.18
CA TYR A 258 17.95 39.86 -19.75
C TYR A 258 18.96 39.48 -20.83
N VAL A 259 18.79 38.30 -21.44
CA VAL A 259 19.63 37.81 -22.54
C VAL A 259 19.36 38.62 -23.80
N GLY A 260 18.14 39.09 -24.06
CA GLY A 260 17.86 40.01 -25.17
C GLY A 260 18.61 41.34 -25.04
N ALA A 261 18.69 41.88 -23.82
CA ALA A 261 19.51 43.06 -23.52
C ALA A 261 21.03 42.80 -23.67
N ILE A 262 21.49 41.55 -23.48
CA ILE A 262 22.91 41.16 -23.68
C ILE A 262 23.19 40.74 -25.13
N ALA A 263 22.22 40.15 -25.83
CA ALA A 263 22.34 39.66 -27.21
C ALA A 263 22.22 40.79 -28.24
N GLU A 264 21.71 41.95 -27.85
CA GLU A 264 21.85 43.20 -28.62
C GLU A 264 23.33 43.62 -28.75
N ILE A 265 24.20 43.14 -27.86
CA ILE A 265 25.66 43.36 -27.91
C ILE A 265 26.37 42.30 -28.77
N ASP A 266 25.80 41.10 -28.95
CA ASP A 266 26.45 40.02 -29.70
C ASP A 266 25.49 39.30 -30.67
N ASN A 267 25.52 39.76 -31.93
CA ASN A 267 24.69 39.31 -33.06
C ASN A 267 24.76 37.80 -33.39
N ARG A 268 25.58 37.02 -32.68
CA ARG A 268 25.71 35.55 -32.84
C ARG A 268 24.66 34.76 -32.05
N PHE A 269 24.21 35.24 -30.90
CA PHE A 269 23.25 34.50 -30.07
C PHE A 269 21.83 34.48 -30.66
N SER A 270 21.45 35.56 -31.35
CA SER A 270 20.12 35.71 -31.97
C SER A 270 19.84 34.67 -33.08
N LYS A 271 20.87 34.19 -33.78
CA LYS A 271 20.73 33.29 -34.94
C LYS A 271 20.71 31.81 -34.60
N ASN A 272 21.07 31.41 -33.39
CA ASN A 272 21.09 29.99 -33.01
C ASN A 272 19.66 29.52 -32.67
N TRP A 273 18.99 28.96 -33.66
CA TRP A 273 17.62 28.43 -33.57
C TRP A 273 17.41 27.45 -32.40
N PHE A 274 18.45 26.66 -32.08
CA PHE A 274 18.47 25.72 -30.96
C PHE A 274 18.27 26.42 -29.59
N LEU A 275 18.93 27.57 -29.37
CA LEU A 275 18.81 28.34 -28.12
C LEU A 275 17.43 28.98 -27.96
N ARG A 276 16.78 29.39 -29.06
CA ARG A 276 15.40 29.92 -29.02
C ARG A 276 14.37 28.86 -28.65
N ARG A 277 14.59 27.59 -29.04
CA ARG A 277 13.73 26.45 -28.70
C ARG A 277 14.00 25.87 -27.30
N LEU A 278 15.24 25.94 -26.81
CA LEU A 278 15.61 25.49 -25.45
C LEU A 278 15.05 26.36 -24.32
N LEU A 279 14.65 27.59 -24.61
CA LEU A 279 14.14 28.55 -23.62
C LEU A 279 12.64 28.35 -23.34
N TYR A 280 12.19 27.13 -23.07
CA TYR A 280 10.93 26.90 -22.34
C TYR A 280 11.29 26.44 -20.94
N LEU A 281 11.85 27.36 -20.16
CA LEU A 281 12.19 27.14 -18.77
C LEU A 281 11.13 27.80 -17.89
N LYS A 282 10.38 26.98 -17.14
CA LYS A 282 9.47 27.46 -16.11
C LYS A 282 9.81 26.75 -14.80
N ALA A 283 9.82 27.49 -13.70
CA ALA A 283 9.96 26.90 -12.37
C ALA A 283 8.71 27.26 -11.57
N GLY A 284 8.19 26.31 -10.80
CA GLY A 284 6.99 26.51 -10.04
C GLY A 284 6.97 25.70 -8.76
N VAL A 285 5.94 25.96 -7.97
CA VAL A 285 5.59 25.21 -6.76
C VAL A 285 4.24 24.54 -6.97
N PHE A 286 4.05 23.41 -6.32
CA PHE A 286 2.75 22.76 -6.25
C PHE A 286 2.44 22.36 -4.81
N VAL A 287 1.16 22.38 -4.47
CA VAL A 287 0.63 21.91 -3.19
C VAL A 287 -0.72 21.26 -3.43
N GLY A 288 -0.95 20.12 -2.82
CA GLY A 288 -2.14 19.34 -3.05
C GLY A 288 -2.26 18.18 -2.10
N GLY A 289 -3.25 17.34 -2.36
CA GLY A 289 -3.51 16.19 -1.54
C GLY A 289 -4.51 15.27 -2.22
N GLY A 290 -4.75 14.14 -1.58
CA GLY A 290 -5.60 13.13 -2.15
C GLY A 290 -5.90 12.02 -1.16
N VAL A 291 -6.42 10.94 -1.72
CA VAL A 291 -6.67 9.71 -1.01
C VAL A 291 -5.85 8.60 -1.63
N GLU A 292 -5.32 7.74 -0.78
CA GLU A 292 -4.56 6.58 -1.22
C GLU A 292 -4.94 5.33 -0.44
N PHE A 293 -4.78 4.20 -1.11
CA PHE A 293 -4.77 2.88 -0.51
C PHE A 293 -3.33 2.41 -0.42
N SER A 294 -2.95 1.85 0.72
CA SER A 294 -1.64 1.29 0.93
C SER A 294 -1.72 -0.13 1.46
N ASN A 295 -0.78 -0.96 1.02
CA ASN A 295 -0.53 -2.28 1.56
C ASN A 295 0.96 -2.43 1.88
N PHE A 296 1.26 -3.26 2.87
CA PHE A 296 2.57 -3.83 3.09
C PHE A 296 2.43 -5.34 3.09
N SER A 297 3.18 -6.02 2.23
CA SER A 297 3.15 -7.47 2.09
C SER A 297 4.54 -8.09 2.10
N GLN A 298 4.69 -9.22 2.79
CA GLN A 298 5.88 -10.07 2.72
C GLN A 298 5.44 -11.52 2.57
N ASP A 299 5.92 -12.19 1.51
CA ASP A 299 5.46 -13.54 1.13
C ASP A 299 5.77 -14.60 2.20
N SER A 300 6.85 -14.40 2.96
CA SER A 300 7.27 -15.30 4.03
C SER A 300 8.05 -14.53 5.11
N TYR A 301 7.61 -14.63 6.36
CA TYR A 301 8.31 -14.16 7.55
C TYR A 301 8.12 -15.17 8.69
N THR A 302 9.12 -15.28 9.56
CA THR A 302 9.03 -16.13 10.74
C THR A 302 8.15 -15.45 11.79
N ASN A 303 7.01 -16.04 12.12
CA ASN A 303 6.18 -15.60 13.23
C ASN A 303 6.41 -16.50 14.45
N GLU A 304 7.39 -16.13 15.28
CA GLU A 304 7.79 -16.90 16.47
C GLU A 304 6.65 -17.02 17.48
N VAL A 305 5.76 -16.02 17.53
CA VAL A 305 4.63 -16.03 18.45
C VAL A 305 3.55 -16.99 17.96
N ALA A 306 3.27 -17.02 16.66
CA ALA A 306 2.37 -18.00 16.07
C ALA A 306 2.89 -19.43 16.25
N ALA A 307 4.21 -19.62 16.08
CA ALA A 307 4.88 -20.91 16.30
C ALA A 307 4.66 -21.44 17.72
N LYS A 308 4.75 -20.57 18.74
CA LYS A 308 4.48 -20.94 20.14
C LYS A 308 3.02 -21.36 20.41
N GLY A 309 2.09 -21.01 19.54
CA GLY A 309 0.68 -21.36 19.67
C GLY A 309 0.27 -22.67 19.02
N ARG A 310 1.01 -23.11 18.01
CA ARG A 310 0.78 -24.39 17.35
C ARG A 310 1.44 -25.51 18.17
N LYS A 311 0.75 -26.64 18.26
CA LYS A 311 1.05 -27.76 19.18
C LYS A 311 2.39 -28.44 18.89
N ASP A 312 3.01 -28.10 17.76
CA ASP A 312 4.25 -28.71 17.32
C ASP A 312 5.42 -27.81 17.67
N ASP A 313 5.79 -27.89 18.95
CA ASP A 313 7.16 -27.67 19.45
C ASP A 313 8.11 -28.77 18.89
N ILE A 314 7.85 -29.25 17.65
CA ILE A 314 8.72 -30.13 16.89
C ILE A 314 9.84 -29.24 16.37
N SER A 315 10.81 -29.05 17.24
CA SER A 315 12.15 -28.50 17.03
C SER A 315 12.59 -28.53 15.56
N GLY A 316 12.30 -27.47 14.80
CA GLY A 316 12.79 -27.32 13.43
C GLY A 316 11.85 -26.66 12.41
N ILE A 317 10.53 -26.63 12.64
CA ILE A 317 9.61 -25.99 11.70
C ILE A 317 9.56 -24.49 11.98
N LYS A 318 10.30 -23.70 11.20
CA LYS A 318 10.08 -22.25 11.13
C LYS A 318 8.71 -22.02 10.50
N ASP A 319 7.74 -21.58 11.30
CA ASP A 319 6.44 -21.17 10.79
C ASP A 319 6.62 -19.90 9.93
N ASN A 320 6.81 -20.16 8.63
CA ASN A 320 6.75 -19.14 7.59
C ASN A 320 5.29 -18.73 7.43
N ASP A 321 4.97 -17.53 7.90
CA ASP A 321 3.69 -16.88 7.68
C ASP A 321 3.87 -15.81 6.59
N ALA A 322 2.82 -15.48 5.85
CA ALA A 322 2.86 -14.37 4.88
C ALA A 322 2.34 -13.13 5.58
N PHE A 323 3.07 -12.02 5.67
CA PHE A 323 2.60 -10.79 6.31
C PHE A 323 1.77 -9.94 5.33
N LEU A 324 0.64 -9.40 5.79
CA LEU A 324 -0.17 -8.45 5.02
C LEU A 324 -0.82 -7.44 5.97
N ALA A 325 -0.51 -6.16 5.78
CA ALA A 325 -1.21 -5.04 6.38
C ALA A 325 -1.76 -4.14 5.28
N ALA A 326 -2.95 -3.58 5.46
CA ALA A 326 -3.53 -2.67 4.47
C ALA A 326 -4.48 -1.67 5.12
N ASN A 327 -4.53 -0.47 4.57
CA ASN A 327 -5.55 0.53 4.89
C ASN A 327 -5.60 1.60 3.79
N SER A 328 -6.53 2.53 3.91
CA SER A 328 -6.63 3.72 3.06
C SER A 328 -6.70 4.98 3.91
N GLY A 329 -6.21 6.09 3.39
CA GLY A 329 -6.30 7.38 4.06
C GLY A 329 -5.95 8.55 3.17
N GLY A 330 -5.86 9.73 3.80
CA GLY A 330 -5.50 10.97 3.12
C GLY A 330 -3.99 11.20 3.10
N PHE A 331 -3.52 11.93 2.09
CA PHE A 331 -2.15 12.43 2.03
C PHE A 331 -2.13 13.90 1.61
N LEU A 332 -1.08 14.61 2.01
CA LEU A 332 -0.70 15.94 1.53
C LEU A 332 0.59 15.81 0.76
N ARG A 333 0.72 16.51 -0.37
CA ARG A 333 1.96 16.62 -1.12
C ARG A 333 2.26 18.05 -1.50
N TYR A 334 3.53 18.40 -1.52
CA TYR A 334 4.00 19.72 -1.91
C TYR A 334 5.42 19.65 -2.44
N GLY A 335 5.80 20.58 -3.31
CA GLY A 335 7.11 20.55 -3.90
C GLY A 335 7.33 21.63 -4.95
N VAL A 336 8.43 21.45 -5.68
CA VAL A 336 8.85 22.30 -6.79
C VAL A 336 8.80 21.52 -8.10
N GLN A 337 8.54 22.22 -9.18
CA GLN A 337 8.50 21.66 -10.52
C GLN A 337 9.25 22.55 -11.50
N ILE A 338 10.04 21.94 -12.37
CA ILE A 338 10.85 22.63 -13.39
C ILE A 338 10.49 22.07 -14.75
N TYR A 339 9.89 22.89 -15.60
CA TYR A 339 9.66 22.57 -17.00
C TYR A 339 10.94 22.88 -17.77
N LEU A 340 11.53 21.87 -18.39
CA LEU A 340 12.68 22.04 -19.30
C LEU A 340 12.24 22.26 -20.73
N THR A 341 11.09 21.68 -21.11
CA THR A 341 10.44 21.89 -22.40
C THR A 341 8.92 21.99 -22.19
N ARG A 342 8.16 22.25 -23.26
CA ARG A 342 6.69 22.22 -23.21
C ARG A 342 6.13 20.86 -22.82
N PHE A 343 6.90 19.81 -23.07
CA PHE A 343 6.48 18.43 -22.85
C PHE A 343 7.18 17.81 -21.63
N PHE A 344 8.35 18.30 -21.24
CA PHE A 344 9.17 17.66 -20.21
C PHE A 344 9.28 18.50 -18.95
N ARG A 345 9.00 17.87 -17.80
CA ARG A 345 9.07 18.49 -16.48
C ARG A 345 9.72 17.56 -15.46
N VAL A 346 10.51 18.13 -14.56
CA VAL A 346 11.05 17.46 -13.38
C VAL A 346 10.30 17.97 -12.15
N ASN A 347 9.77 17.08 -11.33
CA ASN A 347 9.17 17.43 -10.04
C ASN A 347 10.04 16.89 -8.91
N PHE A 348 10.26 17.71 -7.90
CA PHE A 348 10.82 17.29 -6.62
C PHE A 348 9.83 17.70 -5.52
N GLY A 349 9.50 16.79 -4.61
CA GLY A 349 8.53 17.12 -3.57
C GLY A 349 8.56 16.18 -2.39
N TYR A 350 7.75 16.54 -1.41
CA TYR A 350 7.49 15.78 -0.20
C TYR A 350 6.02 15.35 -0.17
N LYS A 351 5.78 14.19 0.42
CA LYS A 351 4.47 13.62 0.65
C LYS A 351 4.37 13.16 2.08
N LYS A 352 3.29 13.57 2.74
CA LYS A 352 2.94 13.23 4.10
C LYS A 352 1.62 12.48 4.12
N SER A 353 1.65 11.25 4.60
CA SER A 353 0.48 10.38 4.71
C SER A 353 -0.10 10.46 6.13
N PHE A 354 -1.42 10.61 6.24
CA PHE A 354 -2.13 10.79 7.52
C PHE A 354 -2.97 9.57 7.86
N TYR A 355 -2.38 8.39 7.76
CA TYR A 355 -3.04 7.14 8.11
C TYR A 355 -2.02 6.07 8.48
N GLU A 356 -2.52 5.04 9.16
CA GLU A 356 -1.78 3.86 9.53
C GLU A 356 -2.35 2.67 8.79
N ILE A 357 -1.52 1.70 8.41
CA ILE A 357 -2.01 0.42 7.91
C ILE A 357 -2.09 -0.59 9.04
N THR A 358 -3.07 -1.48 9.00
CA THR A 358 -3.28 -2.44 10.09
C THR A 358 -3.31 -3.87 9.57
N SER A 359 -2.78 -4.79 10.38
CA SER A 359 -2.96 -6.23 10.20
C SER A 359 -3.53 -6.82 11.48
N GLU A 360 -4.48 -7.75 11.37
CA GLU A 360 -4.99 -8.48 12.51
C GLU A 360 -5.12 -9.96 12.15
N ARG A 361 -4.61 -10.82 13.03
CA ARG A 361 -4.54 -12.27 12.85
C ARG A 361 -4.94 -13.00 14.11
N TRP A 362 -5.45 -14.21 13.90
CA TRP A 362 -5.93 -15.08 14.95
C TRP A 362 -5.29 -16.44 14.75
N TYR A 363 -4.66 -16.96 15.80
CA TYR A 363 -4.02 -18.26 15.81
C TYR A 363 -4.71 -19.14 16.83
N GLY A 364 -5.03 -20.38 16.45
CA GLY A 364 -5.41 -21.40 17.40
C GLY A 364 -4.26 -21.62 18.37
N PHE A 365 -4.55 -21.53 19.67
CA PHE A 365 -3.59 -21.71 20.74
C PHE A 365 -4.04 -22.91 21.58
N TYR A 366 -3.36 -24.04 21.41
CA TYR A 366 -3.67 -25.26 22.14
C TYR A 366 -3.28 -25.10 23.61
N GLY A 367 -4.22 -24.63 24.43
CA GLY A 367 -4.11 -24.62 25.88
C GLY A 367 -4.25 -26.04 26.42
N ARG A 368 -3.22 -26.89 26.28
CA ARG A 368 -3.20 -28.15 27.02
C ARG A 368 -2.95 -27.82 28.48
N ASN A 369 -3.94 -28.13 29.32
CA ASN A 369 -3.84 -28.13 30.77
C ASN A 369 -2.92 -29.29 31.17
N LEU A 370 -1.68 -28.99 31.56
CA LEU A 370 -0.77 -29.96 32.19
C LEU A 370 -0.89 -29.76 33.71
N THR A 371 -2.05 -30.09 34.25
CA THR A 371 -2.23 -30.21 35.70
C THR A 371 -2.95 -31.50 36.03
N THR A 372 -2.36 -32.62 35.61
CA THR A 372 -2.40 -33.88 36.36
C THR A 372 -1.32 -34.80 35.81
N ALA A 373 -0.27 -34.99 36.60
CA ALA A 373 0.58 -36.17 36.55
C ALA A 373 -0.22 -37.38 37.09
N GLU A 374 -1.36 -37.69 36.48
CA GLU A 374 -2.15 -38.88 36.80
C GLU A 374 -2.20 -39.76 35.55
N GLY A 375 -1.57 -40.93 35.61
CA GLY A 375 -1.98 -42.06 34.78
C GLY A 375 -0.95 -42.69 33.84
N CYS A 376 0.30 -42.24 33.76
CA CYS A 376 1.35 -43.04 33.11
C CYS A 376 1.99 -44.00 34.13
N THR A 377 1.21 -44.91 34.72
CA THR A 377 1.80 -46.05 35.41
C THR A 377 2.45 -46.96 34.37
N ALA A 378 3.74 -47.23 34.53
CA ALA A 378 4.45 -48.22 33.76
C ALA A 378 3.64 -49.53 33.77
N GLY A 379 3.27 -50.03 32.58
CA GLY A 379 2.61 -51.32 32.46
C GLY A 379 3.51 -52.38 33.10
N ALA A 380 2.97 -53.14 34.05
CA ALA A 380 3.70 -54.09 34.88
C ALA A 380 4.32 -55.30 34.14
N ASN A 381 4.38 -55.30 32.80
CA ASN A 381 4.83 -56.43 31.98
C ASN A 381 5.85 -56.06 30.89
N GLY A 382 6.60 -54.97 31.03
CA GLY A 382 7.69 -54.64 30.11
C GLY A 382 7.25 -54.26 28.68
N LEU A 383 5.98 -53.91 28.49
CA LEU A 383 5.49 -53.29 27.25
C LEU A 383 5.53 -51.76 27.36
N PRO A 384 5.84 -51.04 26.27
CA PRO A 384 5.87 -49.58 26.27
C PRO A 384 4.49 -49.02 26.65
N PRO A 385 4.42 -47.91 27.42
CA PRO A 385 3.15 -47.34 27.86
C PRO A 385 2.32 -46.91 26.65
N ALA A 386 1.13 -47.50 26.50
CA ALA A 386 0.16 -47.09 25.52
C ALA A 386 -0.44 -45.75 25.95
N CYS A 387 0.06 -44.66 25.37
CA CYS A 387 -0.66 -43.39 25.31
C CYS A 387 -1.69 -43.54 24.18
N ASP A 388 -2.87 -44.05 24.50
CA ASP A 388 -3.96 -44.08 23.52
C ASP A 388 -4.49 -42.66 23.33
N GLY A 389 -4.56 -42.23 22.06
CA GLY A 389 -4.80 -40.82 21.69
C GLY A 389 -3.71 -40.21 20.82
N VAL A 390 -3.18 -40.99 19.86
CA VAL A 390 -2.48 -40.44 18.70
C VAL A 390 -3.51 -39.72 17.83
N ILE A 391 -3.61 -38.39 18.00
CA ILE A 391 -4.29 -37.55 17.00
C ILE A 391 -3.40 -37.60 15.75
N ARG A 392 -3.78 -38.44 14.79
CA ARG A 392 -3.28 -38.35 13.42
C ARG A 392 -3.75 -37.03 12.82
N ASP A 393 -2.85 -36.43 12.08
CA ASP A 393 -3.06 -35.28 11.21
C ASP A 393 -4.32 -35.43 10.35
N GLU A 394 -5.28 -34.52 10.48
CA GLU A 394 -6.32 -34.37 9.47
C GLU A 394 -6.89 -32.95 9.43
N ILE A 395 -6.11 -32.00 8.91
CA ILE A 395 -6.69 -30.82 8.26
C ILE A 395 -5.84 -30.52 7.04
N TRP A 396 -6.21 -31.03 5.86
CA TRP A 396 -6.10 -30.39 4.54
C TRP A 396 -6.81 -31.30 3.51
N ALA A 397 -8.15 -31.31 3.52
CA ALA A 397 -8.94 -31.87 2.42
C ALA A 397 -10.35 -31.27 2.37
N GLN A 398 -10.47 -30.03 1.89
CA GLN A 398 -11.72 -29.61 1.24
C GLN A 398 -11.65 -30.00 -0.23
N ASN A 399 -12.69 -30.70 -0.69
CA ASN A 399 -12.89 -31.28 -2.01
C ASN A 399 -12.31 -32.68 -2.21
N GLN A 400 -12.95 -33.72 -1.67
CA GLN A 400 -13.61 -34.77 -2.47
C GLN A 400 -14.64 -35.47 -1.56
N GLY A 401 -15.84 -35.71 -2.06
CA GLY A 401 -16.93 -36.31 -1.29
C GLY A 401 -16.55 -37.68 -0.75
N PHE A 402 -16.47 -37.80 0.58
CA PHE A 402 -16.46 -39.07 1.28
C PHE A 402 -17.49 -39.02 2.41
N THR A 403 -18.33 -40.04 2.43
CA THR A 403 -19.34 -40.33 3.45
C THR A 403 -18.70 -40.44 4.82
N ALA A 404 -19.18 -39.64 5.78
CA ALA A 404 -18.74 -39.63 7.15
C ALA A 404 -18.92 -41.02 7.78
N GLN A 405 -17.79 -41.66 8.15
CA GLN A 405 -17.79 -42.79 9.05
C GLN A 405 -17.96 -42.25 10.46
N SER A 406 -19.08 -42.61 11.10
CA SER A 406 -19.43 -42.18 12.44
C SER A 406 -18.60 -42.95 13.48
N ASP A 407 -17.35 -42.56 13.67
CA ASP A 407 -16.61 -42.94 14.86
C ASP A 407 -17.14 -42.11 16.04
N THR A 408 -17.96 -42.79 16.82
CA THR A 408 -18.46 -42.37 18.11
C THR A 408 -17.39 -42.71 19.14
N ASP A 409 -16.38 -41.86 19.28
CA ASP A 409 -15.67 -41.66 20.56
C ASP A 409 -14.69 -40.49 20.47
N SER A 410 -14.82 -39.54 21.40
CA SER A 410 -13.98 -38.36 21.62
C SER A 410 -13.98 -37.29 20.51
N ALA A 411 -15.10 -36.57 20.38
CA ALA A 411 -15.05 -35.23 19.79
C ALA A 411 -13.98 -34.40 20.53
N PRO A 412 -12.92 -33.91 19.87
CA PRO A 412 -11.97 -33.01 20.51
C PRO A 412 -12.76 -31.80 20.99
N GLY A 413 -12.79 -31.62 22.31
CA GLY A 413 -13.60 -30.60 22.97
C GLY A 413 -13.38 -29.23 22.34
N TRP A 414 -14.46 -28.69 21.79
CA TRP A 414 -14.56 -27.35 21.22
C TRP A 414 -14.25 -26.29 22.27
N SER A 415 -12.97 -25.95 22.48
CA SER A 415 -12.63 -24.70 23.18
C SER A 415 -11.17 -24.29 22.92
N GLU A 416 -10.79 -24.14 21.65
CA GLU A 416 -9.48 -23.56 21.30
C GLU A 416 -9.43 -22.11 21.82
N ALA A 417 -8.42 -21.79 22.64
CA ALA A 417 -8.12 -20.39 22.91
C ALA A 417 -7.51 -19.79 21.65
N LEU A 418 -7.84 -18.54 21.36
CA LEU A 418 -7.31 -17.83 20.21
C LEU A 418 -6.30 -16.79 20.68
N LEU A 419 -5.12 -16.85 20.10
CA LEU A 419 -4.14 -15.78 20.19
C LEU A 419 -4.44 -14.77 19.09
N ARG A 420 -4.84 -13.57 19.49
CA ARG A 420 -4.96 -12.41 18.60
C ARG A 420 -3.63 -11.71 18.50
N GLN A 421 -3.20 -11.38 17.29
CA GLN A 421 -2.08 -10.46 17.03
C GLN A 421 -2.57 -9.31 16.17
N LYS A 422 -2.36 -8.08 16.62
CA LYS A 422 -2.71 -6.87 15.90
C LYS A 422 -1.47 -6.01 15.72
N PHE A 423 -1.20 -5.66 14.47
CA PHE A 423 -0.14 -4.76 14.04
C PHE A 423 -0.75 -3.45 13.56
N VAL A 424 -0.23 -2.33 14.03
CA VAL A 424 -0.53 -0.98 13.55
C VAL A 424 0.78 -0.38 13.04
N LEU A 425 0.82 -0.04 11.76
CA LEU A 425 2.04 0.40 11.09
C LEU A 425 1.84 1.83 10.59
N SER A 426 2.80 2.69 10.89
CA SER A 426 2.93 4.00 10.27
C SER A 426 4.25 4.08 9.48
N LYS A 427 4.26 4.97 8.51
CA LYS A 427 5.40 5.26 7.65
C LYS A 427 5.69 6.75 7.73
N GLY A 428 6.98 7.09 7.79
CA GLY A 428 7.43 8.48 7.81
C GLY A 428 7.19 9.21 6.49
N ASP A 429 7.52 10.51 6.49
CA ASP A 429 7.38 11.38 5.33
C ASP A 429 8.24 10.88 4.14
N GLU A 430 7.71 11.00 2.94
CA GLU A 430 8.35 10.58 1.70
C GLU A 430 8.86 11.80 0.94
N TRP A 431 10.04 11.69 0.33
CA TRP A 431 10.41 12.60 -0.76
C TRP A 431 10.37 11.85 -2.09
N PHE A 432 10.06 12.56 -3.17
CA PHE A 432 10.02 12.00 -4.51
C PHE A 432 10.72 12.91 -5.52
N LEU A 433 11.29 12.29 -6.54
CA LEU A 433 11.83 12.92 -7.73
C LEU A 433 11.21 12.22 -8.95
N THR A 434 10.43 12.95 -9.75
CA THR A 434 9.74 12.39 -10.91
C THR A 434 9.98 13.18 -12.18
N PHE A 435 10.01 12.49 -13.30
CA PHE A 435 10.13 13.03 -14.66
C PHE A 435 8.80 12.84 -15.37
N ALA A 436 8.15 13.94 -15.73
CA ALA A 436 6.85 13.98 -16.40
C ALA A 436 7.00 14.33 -17.88
N LEU A 437 6.26 13.61 -18.72
CA LEU A 437 6.08 13.87 -20.14
C LEU A 437 4.60 14.21 -20.38
N SER A 438 4.34 15.40 -20.92
CA SER A 438 3.00 15.91 -21.29
C SER A 438 2.78 15.72 -22.79
N PHE A 439 1.52 15.47 -23.20
CA PHE A 439 1.14 15.12 -24.56
C PHE A 439 0.17 16.11 -25.18
#